data_AF-A0A093IG54-F1
#
_entry.id   AF-A0A093IG54-F1
#
_cell.length_a   1.000
_cell.length_b   1.000
_cell.length_c   1.000
_cell.angle_alpha   90.00
_cell.angle_beta   90.00
_cell.angle_gamma   90.00
#
_symmetry.space_group_name_H-M   'P 1'
#
loop_
_entity.id
_entity.type
_entity.pdbx_description
1 polymer ?
#
loop_
_entity_poly.entity_id
_entity_poly.type
_entity_poly.pdbx_seq_one_letter_code
_entity_poly.pdbx_strand_id
1 'polypeptide(L)'
;HKRYHWVVLPQGMQNSPTMCQIYVAWALEPLRKQFLHLLIYHYMDDILIAGKQLEARSLLSQVEKILTHRGLKIAPEKVQNTSPWKYLGWLIDAATVRPVKLTITKNISTVHDVQKLVGDIQWVHTICGITNDDLQPLVNLLGTSSHADDTLKLGPSQQQSLEILARKI
;
A
#
# COMPACT_ATOMS: atom_id res chain seq x y z
N HIS A 1 -24.14 -24.48 24.13
CA HIS A 1 -23.22 -23.68 23.30
C HIS A 1 -23.63 -23.76 21.84
N LYS A 2 -23.72 -22.63 21.13
CA LYS A 2 -23.96 -22.61 19.67
C LYS A 2 -22.60 -22.67 18.96
N ARG A 3 -22.49 -23.52 17.94
CA ARG A 3 -21.33 -23.60 17.04
C ARG A 3 -21.73 -23.02 15.70
N TYR A 4 -20.83 -22.25 15.10
CA TYR A 4 -21.01 -21.63 13.79
C TYR A 4 -19.94 -22.16 12.83
N HIS A 5 -20.27 -22.20 11.55
CA HIS A 5 -19.32 -22.50 10.47
C HIS A 5 -19.27 -21.33 9.50
N TRP A 6 -18.11 -21.13 8.87
CA TRP A 6 -17.94 -20.12 7.85
C TRP A 6 -18.62 -20.57 6.54
N VAL A 7 -19.32 -19.65 5.90
CA VAL A 7 -19.91 -19.83 4.55
C VAL A 7 -19.28 -18.91 3.51
N VAL A 8 -18.36 -18.06 3.96
CA VAL A 8 -17.56 -17.13 3.16
C VAL A 8 -16.08 -17.32 3.53
N LEU A 9 -15.17 -16.79 2.73
CA LEU A 9 -13.74 -16.81 3.02
C LEU A 9 -13.48 -16.14 4.38
N PRO A 10 -12.98 -16.88 5.40
CA PRO A 10 -12.72 -16.30 6.70
C PRO A 10 -11.50 -15.38 6.64
N GLN A 11 -11.61 -14.22 7.29
CA GLN A 11 -10.47 -13.34 7.51
C GLN A 11 -9.45 -14.04 8.42
N GLY A 12 -8.16 -13.89 8.10
CA GLY A 12 -7.06 -14.50 8.86
C GLY A 12 -6.72 -15.94 8.48
N MET A 13 -7.48 -16.59 7.60
CA MET A 13 -7.07 -17.89 7.05
C MET A 13 -6.02 -17.71 5.95
N GLN A 14 -4.94 -18.49 6.04
CA GLN A 14 -3.76 -18.38 5.17
C GLN A 14 -4.09 -18.44 3.67
N ASN A 15 -5.10 -19.22 3.27
CA ASN A 15 -5.47 -19.40 1.86
C ASN A 15 -6.45 -18.35 1.35
N SER A 16 -7.10 -17.59 2.23
CA SER A 16 -8.11 -16.61 1.83
C SER A 16 -7.57 -15.54 0.87
N PRO A 17 -6.34 -14.99 1.05
CA PRO A 17 -5.79 -14.01 0.12
C PRO A 17 -5.64 -14.55 -1.31
N THR A 18 -5.02 -15.72 -1.46
CA THR A 18 -4.82 -16.36 -2.77
C THR A 18 -6.14 -16.65 -3.46
N MET A 19 -7.13 -17.16 -2.71
CA MET A 19 -8.46 -17.44 -3.25
C MET A 19 -9.19 -16.17 -3.70
N CYS A 20 -9.10 -15.08 -2.91
CA CYS A 20 -9.65 -13.78 -3.28
C CYS A 20 -8.98 -13.23 -4.55
N GLN A 21 -7.65 -13.24 -4.63
CA GLN A 21 -6.89 -12.80 -5.79
C GLN A 21 -7.31 -13.55 -7.06
N ILE A 22 -7.41 -14.89 -7.00
CA ILE A 22 -7.83 -15.72 -8.14
C ILE A 22 -9.26 -15.40 -8.56
N TYR A 23 -10.16 -15.24 -7.59
CA TYR A 23 -11.56 -14.94 -7.87
C TYR A 23 -11.75 -13.58 -8.54
N VAL A 24 -11.08 -12.53 -8.03
CA VAL A 24 -11.12 -11.20 -8.64
C VAL A 24 -10.47 -11.21 -10.02
N ALA A 25 -9.37 -11.95 -10.20
CA ALA A 25 -8.74 -12.14 -11.50
C ALA A 25 -9.70 -12.72 -12.54
N TRP A 26 -10.44 -13.77 -12.17
CA TRP A 26 -11.48 -14.40 -12.99
C TRP A 26 -12.65 -13.45 -13.27
N ALA A 27 -13.13 -12.74 -12.25
CA ALA A 27 -14.25 -11.81 -12.41
C ALA A 27 -13.93 -10.66 -13.38
N LEU A 28 -12.67 -10.24 -13.45
CA LEU A 28 -12.17 -9.20 -14.37
C LEU A 28 -11.83 -9.71 -15.78
N GLU A 29 -11.83 -11.02 -16.03
CA GLU A 29 -11.48 -11.59 -17.34
C GLU A 29 -12.31 -11.00 -18.50
N PRO A 30 -13.65 -10.87 -18.41
CA PRO A 30 -14.44 -10.27 -19.49
C PRO A 30 -14.06 -8.82 -19.77
N LEU A 31 -13.78 -8.05 -18.70
CA LEU A 31 -13.37 -6.65 -18.82
C LEU A 31 -12.03 -6.54 -19.56
N ARG A 32 -11.05 -7.38 -19.21
CA ARG A 32 -9.75 -7.42 -19.91
C ARG A 32 -9.90 -7.78 -21.39
N LYS A 33 -10.78 -8.73 -21.72
CA LYS A 33 -11.06 -9.10 -23.12
C LYS A 33 -11.76 -8.00 -23.90
N GLN A 34 -12.68 -7.27 -23.26
CA GLN A 34 -13.42 -6.19 -23.89
C GLN A 34 -12.56 -4.93 -24.10
N PHE A 35 -11.67 -4.63 -23.17
CA PHE A 35 -10.85 -3.42 -23.14
C PHE A 35 -9.36 -3.71 -23.30
N LEU A 36 -8.97 -4.34 -24.41
CA LEU A 36 -7.57 -4.73 -24.69
C LEU A 36 -6.58 -3.56 -24.74
N HIS A 37 -7.07 -2.33 -24.93
CA HIS A 37 -6.25 -1.11 -24.97
C HIS A 37 -6.08 -0.46 -23.59
N LEU A 38 -6.77 -0.96 -22.56
CA LEU A 38 -6.66 -0.48 -21.19
C LEU A 38 -5.73 -1.38 -20.37
N LEU A 39 -5.00 -0.76 -19.45
CA LEU A 39 -4.27 -1.47 -18.40
C LEU A 39 -5.22 -1.66 -17.22
N ILE A 40 -5.47 -2.92 -16.84
CA ILE A 40 -6.32 -3.29 -15.70
C ILE A 40 -5.47 -4.07 -14.71
N TYR A 41 -4.95 -3.35 -13.72
CA TYR A 41 -4.22 -3.91 -12.60
C TYR A 41 -5.17 -4.19 -11.44
N HIS A 42 -4.92 -5.28 -10.73
CA HIS A 42 -5.66 -5.61 -9.52
C HIS A 42 -4.72 -6.25 -8.52
N TYR A 43 -4.97 -5.95 -7.25
CA TYR A 43 -4.34 -6.60 -6.12
C TYR A 43 -5.41 -6.77 -5.06
N MET A 44 -5.70 -8.00 -4.69
CA MET A 44 -6.80 -8.33 -3.80
C MET A 44 -8.11 -7.68 -4.29
N ASP A 45 -8.71 -6.81 -3.49
CA ASP A 45 -9.93 -6.06 -3.80
C ASP A 45 -9.68 -4.68 -4.44
N ASP A 46 -8.43 -4.22 -4.53
CA ASP A 46 -8.07 -2.97 -5.20
C ASP A 46 -7.89 -3.18 -6.71
N ILE A 47 -8.49 -2.28 -7.51
CA ILE A 47 -8.43 -2.33 -8.98
C ILE A 47 -8.03 -0.95 -9.51
N LEU A 48 -6.99 -0.91 -10.33
CA LEU A 48 -6.55 0.28 -11.07
C LEU A 48 -6.78 0.06 -12.56
N ILE A 49 -7.51 0.98 -13.19
CA ILE A 49 -7.75 0.97 -14.64
C ILE A 49 -7.16 2.24 -15.26
N ALA A 50 -6.26 2.07 -16.22
CA ALA A 50 -5.52 3.16 -16.86
C ALA A 50 -5.53 3.04 -18.39
N GLY A 51 -5.48 4.17 -19.10
CA GLY A 51 -5.49 4.24 -20.56
C GLY A 51 -5.31 5.67 -21.06
N LYS A 52 -4.96 5.83 -22.35
CA LYS A 52 -4.76 7.16 -22.96
C LYS A 52 -6.05 7.96 -23.11
N GLN A 53 -7.15 7.29 -23.42
CA GLN A 53 -8.50 7.86 -23.44
C GLN A 53 -9.38 7.01 -22.53
N LEU A 54 -9.97 7.63 -21.51
CA LEU A 54 -10.82 6.98 -20.52
C LEU A 54 -12.12 7.75 -20.38
N GLU A 55 -13.22 7.16 -20.83
CA GLU A 55 -14.56 7.65 -20.50
C GLU A 55 -14.97 7.10 -19.13
N ALA A 56 -14.39 7.67 -18.06
CA ALA A 56 -14.40 7.12 -16.70
C ALA A 56 -15.80 6.71 -16.21
N ARG A 57 -16.83 7.53 -16.45
CA ARG A 57 -18.20 7.25 -16.02
C ARG A 57 -18.83 6.06 -16.75
N SER A 58 -18.64 5.99 -18.07
CA SER A 58 -19.15 4.88 -18.89
C SER A 58 -18.44 3.58 -18.54
N LEU A 59 -17.11 3.66 -18.37
CA LEU A 59 -16.30 2.52 -17.97
C LEU A 59 -16.70 2.01 -16.58
N LEU A 60 -16.83 2.89 -15.59
CA LEU A 60 -17.26 2.53 -14.24
C LEU A 60 -18.59 1.76 -14.25
N SER A 61 -19.59 2.27 -14.98
CA SER A 61 -20.89 1.59 -15.10
C SER A 61 -20.77 0.17 -15.71
N GLN A 62 -19.90 -0.01 -16.70
CA GLN A 62 -19.64 -1.33 -17.30
C GLN A 62 -18.92 -2.27 -16.33
N VAL A 63 -17.92 -1.75 -15.60
CA VAL A 63 -17.19 -2.51 -14.57
C VAL A 63 -18.16 -2.96 -13.48
N GLU A 64 -18.98 -2.05 -12.94
CA GLU A 64 -19.98 -2.34 -11.91
C GLU A 64 -20.94 -3.44 -12.38
N LYS A 65 -21.44 -3.36 -13.62
CA LYS A 65 -22.35 -4.37 -14.19
C LYS A 65 -21.69 -5.74 -14.28
N ILE A 66 -20.45 -5.82 -14.79
CA ILE A 66 -19.71 -7.08 -14.91
C ILE A 66 -19.44 -7.67 -13.52
N LEU A 67 -18.91 -6.87 -12.60
CA LEU A 67 -18.56 -7.33 -11.25
C LEU A 67 -19.80 -7.75 -10.44
N THR A 68 -20.91 -7.02 -10.54
CA THR A 68 -22.17 -7.37 -9.88
C THR A 68 -22.70 -8.72 -10.36
N HIS A 69 -22.60 -9.01 -11.66
CA HIS A 69 -22.97 -10.31 -12.21
C HIS A 69 -22.06 -11.45 -11.68
N ARG A 70 -20.84 -11.13 -11.24
CA ARG A 70 -19.91 -12.05 -10.58
C ARG A 70 -20.03 -12.03 -9.04
N GLY A 71 -21.08 -11.41 -8.49
CA GLY A 71 -21.32 -11.34 -7.05
C GLY A 71 -20.38 -10.39 -6.30
N LEU A 72 -19.62 -9.55 -7.00
CA LEU A 72 -18.76 -8.52 -6.41
C LEU A 72 -19.48 -7.17 -6.43
N LYS A 73 -19.27 -6.37 -5.38
CA LYS A 73 -19.84 -5.03 -5.26
C LYS A 73 -18.71 -4.00 -5.17
N ILE A 74 -18.83 -2.92 -5.93
CA ILE A 74 -17.96 -1.76 -5.78
C ILE A 74 -18.55 -0.87 -4.70
N ALA A 75 -17.74 -0.49 -3.72
CA ALA A 75 -18.10 0.48 -2.71
C ALA A 75 -18.02 1.89 -3.34
N PRO A 76 -19.14 2.62 -3.54
CA PRO A 76 -19.14 3.91 -4.24
C PRO A 76 -18.19 4.94 -3.61
N GLU A 77 -18.06 4.91 -2.29
CA GLU A 77 -17.18 5.77 -1.51
C GLU A 77 -15.68 5.50 -1.72
N LYS A 78 -15.32 4.33 -2.25
CA LYS A 78 -13.93 3.97 -2.58
C LYS A 78 -13.55 4.31 -4.02
N VAL A 79 -14.51 4.73 -4.86
CA VAL A 79 -14.23 5.07 -6.27
C VAL A 79 -13.49 6.40 -6.36
N GLN A 80 -12.32 6.38 -7.01
CA GLN A 80 -11.47 7.56 -7.20
C GLN A 80 -11.52 8.00 -8.67
N ASN A 81 -12.28 9.05 -8.97
CA ASN A 81 -12.49 9.52 -10.35
C ASN A 81 -11.49 10.58 -10.82
N THR A 82 -10.81 11.26 -9.91
CA THR A 82 -9.90 12.38 -10.21
C THR A 82 -8.56 12.18 -9.51
N SER A 83 -7.48 12.69 -10.12
CA SER A 83 -6.16 12.67 -9.50
C SER A 83 -6.10 13.56 -8.25
N PRO A 84 -5.19 13.27 -7.29
CA PRO A 84 -4.30 12.11 -7.26
C PRO A 84 -5.03 10.82 -6.84
N TRP A 85 -4.80 9.72 -7.56
CA TRP A 85 -5.34 8.39 -7.23
C TRP A 85 -4.44 7.67 -6.23
N LYS A 86 -5.04 7.08 -5.20
CA LYS A 86 -4.34 6.21 -4.25
C LYS A 86 -4.42 4.76 -4.72
N TYR A 87 -3.28 4.09 -4.84
CA TYR A 87 -3.22 2.67 -5.17
C TYR A 87 -2.01 2.01 -4.52
N LEU A 88 -2.23 0.99 -3.67
CA LEU A 88 -1.16 0.23 -3.00
C LEU A 88 -0.09 1.11 -2.30
N GLY A 89 -0.54 2.17 -1.62
CA GLY A 89 0.33 3.12 -0.94
C GLY A 89 0.88 4.23 -1.83
N TRP A 90 0.63 4.21 -3.15
CA TRP A 90 1.10 5.23 -4.08
C TRP A 90 0.04 6.29 -4.36
N LEU A 91 0.50 7.53 -4.56
CA LEU A 91 -0.24 8.62 -5.18
C LEU A 91 0.16 8.70 -6.65
N ILE A 92 -0.81 8.46 -7.52
CA ILE A 92 -0.67 8.51 -8.98
C ILE A 92 -1.32 9.82 -9.45
N ASP A 93 -0.58 10.61 -10.21
CA ASP A 93 -1.07 11.80 -10.90
C ASP A 93 -0.89 11.63 -12.42
N ALA A 94 -1.31 12.60 -13.23
CA ALA A 94 -1.25 12.53 -14.68
C ALA A 94 0.18 12.31 -15.21
N ALA A 95 1.19 12.85 -14.53
CA ALA A 95 2.59 12.77 -14.94
C ALA A 95 3.55 12.19 -13.90
N THR A 96 3.10 11.92 -12.67
CA THR A 96 3.99 11.51 -11.57
C THR A 96 3.38 10.37 -10.75
N VAL A 97 4.25 9.50 -10.23
CA VAL A 97 3.88 8.48 -9.26
C VAL A 97 4.80 8.68 -8.06
N ARG A 98 4.22 8.92 -6.88
CA ARG A 98 4.96 9.18 -5.65
C ARG A 98 4.35 8.41 -4.48
N PRO A 99 5.13 7.98 -3.48
CA PRO A 99 4.57 7.34 -2.31
C PRO A 99 3.58 8.29 -1.59
N VAL A 100 2.54 7.74 -0.95
CA VAL A 100 1.75 8.50 0.02
C VAL A 100 2.72 9.01 1.08
N LYS A 101 2.74 10.33 1.27
CA LYS A 101 3.72 11.02 2.11
C LYS A 101 3.92 10.30 3.44
N LEU A 102 5.16 9.89 3.70
CA LEU A 102 5.57 9.44 5.02
C LEU A 102 5.82 10.67 5.89
N THR A 103 5.16 10.70 7.04
CA THR A 103 5.50 11.68 8.07
C THR A 103 6.63 11.09 8.90
N ILE A 104 7.85 11.56 8.69
CA ILE A 104 8.97 11.19 9.55
C ILE A 104 8.76 11.84 10.91
N THR A 105 8.51 11.02 11.93
CA THR A 105 8.52 11.49 13.32
C THR A 105 9.97 11.77 13.72
N LYS A 106 10.27 13.04 14.06
CA LYS A 106 11.60 13.43 14.56
C LYS A 106 11.78 13.17 16.05
N ASN A 107 10.68 13.00 16.79
CA ASN A 107 10.70 12.64 18.20
C ASN A 107 10.91 11.13 18.34
N ILE A 108 12.16 10.70 18.20
CA ILE A 108 12.55 9.31 18.41
C ILE A 108 13.10 9.20 19.82
N SER A 109 12.38 8.50 20.69
CA SER A 109 12.74 8.34 22.10
C SER A 109 12.76 6.89 22.57
N THR A 110 12.20 5.96 21.81
CA THR A 110 12.10 4.54 22.14
C THR A 110 12.55 3.64 20.99
N VAL A 111 12.83 2.36 21.27
CA VAL A 111 13.09 1.35 20.23
C VAL A 111 11.88 1.19 19.30
N HIS A 112 10.67 1.29 19.83
CA HIS A 112 9.44 1.29 19.06
C HIS A 112 9.39 2.41 18.02
N ASP A 113 9.78 3.63 18.42
CA ASP A 113 9.84 4.77 17.49
C ASP A 113 10.82 4.50 16.34
N VAL A 114 11.99 3.89 16.63
CA VAL A 114 12.96 3.48 15.61
C VAL A 114 12.40 2.38 14.71
N GLN A 115 11.75 1.36 15.28
CA GLN A 115 11.12 0.27 14.52
C GLN A 115 10.11 0.82 13.52
N LYS A 116 9.24 1.74 13.97
CA LYS A 116 8.26 2.39 13.12
C LYS A 116 8.92 3.20 12.01
N LEU A 117 9.90 4.03 12.36
CA LEU A 117 10.62 4.87 11.39
C LEU A 117 11.34 4.04 10.32
N VAL A 118 12.10 3.02 10.73
CA VAL A 118 12.83 2.15 9.80
C VAL A 118 11.84 1.37 8.92
N GLY A 119 10.74 0.88 9.47
CA GLY A 119 9.68 0.22 8.71
C GLY A 119 9.06 1.14 7.64
N ASP A 120 8.73 2.37 8.01
CA ASP A 120 8.19 3.38 7.10
C ASP A 120 9.20 3.69 5.98
N ILE A 121 10.48 3.93 6.31
CA ILE A 121 11.50 4.26 5.32
C ILE A 121 11.80 3.08 4.41
N GLN A 122 11.84 1.85 4.92
CA GLN A 122 12.15 0.66 4.13
C GLN A 122 11.19 0.52 2.95
N TRP A 123 9.93 0.97 3.11
CA TRP A 123 8.93 0.97 2.05
C TRP A 123 9.21 1.99 0.93
N VAL A 124 9.85 3.13 1.22
CA VAL A 124 10.12 4.20 0.23
C VAL A 124 11.56 4.35 -0.21
N HIS A 125 12.51 3.65 0.44
CA HIS A 125 13.92 4.00 0.36
C HIS A 125 14.44 4.07 -1.09
N THR A 126 14.03 3.14 -1.95
CA THR A 126 14.44 3.10 -3.36
C THR A 126 14.03 4.36 -4.12
N ILE A 127 12.86 4.92 -3.81
CA ILE A 127 12.27 6.05 -4.55
C ILE A 127 12.85 7.37 -4.05
N CYS A 128 13.11 7.46 -2.75
CA CYS A 128 13.71 8.64 -2.12
C CYS A 128 15.25 8.66 -2.28
N GLY A 129 15.85 7.65 -2.92
CA GLY A 129 17.31 7.54 -3.05
C GLY A 129 18.01 7.39 -1.69
N ILE A 130 17.32 6.79 -0.72
CA ILE A 130 17.87 6.48 0.61
C ILE A 130 18.61 5.15 0.50
N THR A 131 19.88 5.15 0.91
CA THR A 131 20.74 3.97 0.85
C THR A 131 20.68 3.19 2.16
N ASN A 132 21.18 1.95 2.14
CA ASN A 132 21.37 1.19 3.38
C ASN A 132 22.33 1.91 4.34
N ASP A 133 23.33 2.63 3.83
CA ASP A 133 24.29 3.38 4.64
C ASP A 133 23.63 4.55 5.38
N ASP A 134 22.65 5.23 4.75
CA ASP A 134 21.86 6.30 5.40
C ASP A 134 21.02 5.75 6.56
N LEU A 135 20.60 4.49 6.49
CA LEU A 135 19.74 3.83 7.48
C LEU A 135 20.53 3.10 8.58
N GLN A 136 21.74 2.64 8.28
CA GLN A 136 22.52 1.76 9.15
C GLN A 136 22.66 2.28 10.59
N PRO A 137 22.91 3.59 10.83
CA PRO A 137 23.02 4.10 12.21
C PRO A 137 21.75 3.94 13.03
N LEU A 138 20.57 4.00 12.39
CA LEU A 138 19.27 3.79 13.04
C LEU A 138 18.96 2.29 13.20
N VAL A 139 19.28 1.47 12.19
CA VAL A 139 19.11 0.01 12.26
C VAL A 139 19.89 -0.59 13.42
N ASN A 140 21.09 -0.06 13.70
CA ASN A 140 21.91 -0.51 14.83
C ASN A 140 21.23 -0.32 16.20
N LEU A 141 20.25 0.57 16.33
CA LEU A 141 19.47 0.75 17.56
C LEU A 141 18.38 -0.32 17.75
N LEU A 142 18.00 -1.06 16.71
CA LEU A 142 16.96 -2.09 16.81
C LEU A 142 17.40 -3.32 17.61
N GLY A 143 18.71 -3.51 17.78
CA GLY A 143 19.30 -4.63 18.53
C GLY A 143 19.77 -4.28 19.94
N THR A 144 19.57 -3.04 20.42
CA THR A 144 20.13 -2.61 21.70
C THR A 144 19.27 -2.93 22.91
N SER A 145 18.04 -3.42 22.72
CA SER A 145 17.13 -3.77 23.81
C SER A 145 16.18 -4.90 23.42
N SER A 146 15.72 -5.65 24.44
CA SER A 146 14.70 -6.69 24.34
C SER A 146 13.25 -6.17 24.45
N HIS A 147 13.05 -4.90 24.82
CA HIS A 147 11.72 -4.30 25.02
C HIS A 147 11.53 -3.07 24.13
N ALA A 148 10.41 -3.03 23.40
CA ALA A 148 10.15 -1.97 22.43
C ALA A 148 10.00 -0.57 23.07
N ASP A 149 9.57 -0.51 24.33
CA ASP A 149 9.34 0.76 25.03
C ASP A 149 10.59 1.34 25.70
N ASP A 150 11.73 0.64 25.61
CA ASP A 150 12.97 1.10 26.24
C ASP A 150 13.44 2.41 25.63
N THR A 151 13.79 3.35 26.52
CA THR A 151 14.23 4.68 26.14
C THR A 151 15.60 4.64 25.46
N LEU A 152 15.72 5.36 24.34
CA LEU A 152 16.94 5.49 23.57
C LEU A 152 17.55 6.89 23.70
N LYS A 153 18.88 6.93 23.66
CA LYS A 153 19.64 8.18 23.49
C LYS A 153 20.29 8.17 22.11
N LEU A 154 19.89 9.12 21.27
CA LEU A 154 20.46 9.25 19.93
C LEU A 154 21.85 9.87 20.01
N GLY A 155 22.84 9.21 19.40
CA GLY A 155 24.17 9.77 19.21
C GLY A 155 24.24 10.69 17.98
N PRO A 156 25.40 11.35 17.75
CA PRO A 156 25.59 12.26 16.63
C PRO A 156 25.35 11.60 15.26
N SER A 157 25.77 10.35 15.08
CA SER A 157 25.59 9.61 13.82
C SER A 157 24.11 9.31 13.53
N GLN A 158 23.31 9.01 14.56
CA GLN A 158 21.87 8.82 14.39
C GLN A 158 21.14 10.13 14.09
N GLN A 159 21.52 11.22 14.76
CA GLN A 159 20.96 12.54 14.47
C GLN A 159 21.27 12.98 13.03
N GLN A 160 22.52 12.79 12.58
CA GLN A 160 22.92 13.08 11.20
C GLN A 160 22.13 12.23 10.19
N SER A 161 21.90 10.95 10.49
CA SER A 161 21.08 10.08 9.63
C SER A 161 19.66 10.59 9.52
N LEU A 162 19.02 10.99 10.63
CA LEU A 162 17.69 11.59 10.63
C LEU A 162 17.62 12.88 9.79
N GLU A 163 18.66 13.71 9.80
CA GLU A 163 18.72 14.90 8.95
C GLU A 163 18.83 14.56 7.46
N ILE A 164 19.64 13.57 7.09
CA ILE A 164 19.76 13.11 5.70
C ILE A 164 18.41 12.59 5.20
N LEU A 165 17.75 11.76 6.00
CA LEU A 165 16.43 11.20 5.69
C LEU A 165 15.38 12.30 5.51
N ALA A 166 15.37 13.30 6.41
CA ALA A 166 14.46 14.44 6.32
C ALA A 166 14.71 15.36 5.12
N ARG A 167 15.88 15.31 4.47
CA ARG A 167 16.17 16.04 3.22
C ARG A 167 15.79 15.25 1.98
N LYS A 168 15.81 13.92 2.05
CA LYS A 168 15.53 13.02 0.92
C LYS A 168 14.04 12.71 0.72
N ILE A 169 13.23 12.91 1.76
CA ILE A 169 11.76 12.70 1.78
C ILE A 169 11.03 14.04 1.71
#